data_AF-A0A133VDP1-F1
#
_entry.id   AF-A0A133VDP1-F1
#
_cell.length_a   1.000
_cell.length_b   1.000
_cell.length_c   1.000
_cell.angle_alpha   90.00
_cell.angle_beta   90.00
_cell.angle_gamma   90.00
#
_symmetry.space_group_name_H-M   'P 1'
#
loop_
_entity.id
_entity.type
_entity.pdbx_description
1 polymer ?
#
loop_
_entity_poly.entity_id
_entity_poly.type
_entity_poly.pdbx_seq_one_letter_code
_entity_poly.pdbx_strand_id
1 'polypeptide(L)'
;MPSSIFPAPGTYGYSPFLLKRLDEMKNRGYELSNPGLYYHLSELKDAGVIEVSSYVEEGRGAPEKKWKLAREKIEIDLVGSGE
;
A
#
# COMPACT_ATOMS: atom_id res chain seq x y z
N MET A 1 10.01 -14.35 16.02
CA MET A 1 10.48 -13.51 14.89
C MET A 1 9.38 -13.51 13.85
N PRO A 2 8.72 -12.39 13.52
CA PRO A 2 7.73 -12.42 12.47
C PRO A 2 8.47 -12.65 11.14
N SER A 3 8.07 -13.71 10.47
CA SER A 3 8.54 -14.15 9.16
C SER A 3 8.49 -13.01 8.16
N SER A 4 9.61 -12.83 7.46
CA SER A 4 9.83 -11.86 6.38
C SER A 4 8.59 -11.67 5.50
N ILE A 5 7.92 -10.53 5.65
CA ILE A 5 6.81 -10.09 4.79
C ILE A 5 7.33 -9.73 3.38
N PHE A 6 8.65 -9.69 3.19
CA PHE A 6 9.28 -9.35 1.91
C PHE A 6 10.08 -10.54 1.35
N PRO A 7 9.77 -11.01 0.13
CA PRO A 7 10.63 -11.96 -0.57
C PRO A 7 11.96 -11.30 -0.99
N ALA A 8 13.00 -12.11 -1.11
CA ALA A 8 14.35 -11.67 -1.47
C ALA A 8 14.38 -10.91 -2.82
N PRO A 9 15.24 -9.89 -2.97
CA PRO A 9 15.32 -9.10 -4.18
C PRO A 9 15.80 -9.95 -5.36
N GLY A 10 14.96 -10.07 -6.40
CA GLY A 10 15.29 -10.77 -7.65
C GLY A 10 14.25 -11.76 -8.17
N THR A 11 13.19 -12.07 -7.42
CA THR A 11 12.21 -13.12 -7.81
C THR A 11 10.84 -12.62 -8.24
N TYR A 12 10.53 -11.32 -8.12
CA TYR A 12 9.31 -10.73 -8.68
C TYR A 12 9.64 -9.39 -9.32
N GLY A 13 9.54 -9.31 -10.65
CA GLY A 13 9.41 -8.01 -11.31
C GLY A 13 8.17 -7.32 -10.77
N TYR A 14 8.28 -6.04 -10.40
CA TYR A 14 7.13 -5.25 -9.97
C TYR A 14 6.05 -5.27 -11.05
N SER A 15 4.78 -5.41 -10.65
CA SER A 15 3.65 -5.30 -11.58
C SER A 15 3.79 -4.00 -12.40
N PRO A 16 3.67 -4.04 -13.74
CA PRO A 16 3.70 -2.84 -14.57
C PRO A 16 2.70 -1.76 -14.13
N PHE A 17 1.59 -2.17 -13.51
CA PHE A 17 0.60 -1.26 -12.95
C PHE A 17 1.11 -0.51 -11.71
N LEU A 18 1.93 -1.15 -10.86
CA LEU A 18 2.55 -0.51 -9.70
C LEU A 18 3.57 0.54 -10.15
N LEU A 19 4.40 0.19 -11.14
CA LEU A 19 5.37 1.12 -11.71
C LEU A 19 4.67 2.34 -12.32
N LYS A 20 3.56 2.12 -13.03
CA LYS A 20 2.72 3.21 -13.56
C LYS A 20 2.18 4.11 -12.44
N ARG A 21 1.64 3.56 -11.35
CA ARG A 21 1.11 4.37 -10.23
C ARG A 21 2.21 5.17 -9.53
N LEU A 22 3.40 4.60 -9.36
CA LEU A 22 4.52 5.34 -8.78
C LEU A 22 4.98 6.50 -9.67
N ASP A 23 5.01 6.30 -10.99
CA ASP A 23 5.35 7.36 -11.93
C ASP A 23 4.27 8.48 -11.90
N GLU A 24 2.99 8.11 -11.85
CA GLU A 24 1.88 9.07 -11.64
C GLU A 24 2.02 9.85 -10.33
N MET A 25 2.42 9.20 -9.24
CA MET A 25 2.66 9.86 -7.95
C MET A 25 3.87 10.80 -8.02
N LYS A 26 4.95 10.38 -8.69
CA LYS A 26 6.13 11.21 -8.92
C LYS A 26 5.81 12.46 -9.74
N ASN A 27 4.99 12.32 -10.79
CA ASN A 27 4.50 13.42 -11.60
C ASN A 27 3.61 14.40 -10.81
N ARG A 28 3.00 13.94 -9.70
CA ARG A 28 2.26 14.78 -8.75
C ARG A 28 3.13 15.37 -7.63
N GLY A 29 4.45 15.17 -7.68
CA GLY A 29 5.42 15.70 -6.71
C GLY A 29 5.67 14.80 -5.50
N TYR A 30 5.19 13.55 -5.50
CA TYR A 30 5.43 12.61 -4.41
C TYR A 30 6.66 11.75 -4.71
N GLU A 31 7.71 11.86 -3.89
CA GLU A 31 8.87 10.97 -3.96
C GLU A 31 8.67 9.74 -3.08
N LEU A 32 8.11 8.68 -3.66
CA LEU A 32 7.89 7.40 -2.98
C LEU A 32 8.59 6.26 -3.72
N SER A 33 9.27 5.40 -2.97
CA SER A 33 9.81 4.14 -3.46
C SER A 33 8.75 3.04 -3.45
N ASN A 34 8.92 1.98 -4.25
CA ASN A 34 8.05 0.79 -4.22
C ASN A 34 7.86 0.25 -2.78
N PRO A 35 8.93 0.00 -1.99
CA PRO A 35 8.78 -0.43 -0.60
C PRO A 35 8.05 0.61 0.27
N GLY A 36 8.32 1.91 0.06
CA GLY A 36 7.67 2.98 0.81
C GLY A 36 6.15 3.03 0.59
N LEU A 37 5.70 2.87 -0.65
CA LEU A 37 4.28 2.79 -0.96
C LEU A 37 3.61 1.62 -0.23
N TYR A 38 4.22 0.43 -0.29
CA TYR A 38 3.67 -0.76 0.38
C TYR A 38 3.69 -0.65 1.90
N TYR A 39 4.69 0.01 2.47
CA TYR A 39 4.74 0.34 3.89
C TYR A 39 3.52 1.18 4.29
N HIS A 40 3.29 2.31 3.61
CA HIS A 40 2.15 3.18 3.94
C HIS A 40 0.80 2.51 3.73
N LEU A 41 0.64 1.69 2.68
CA LEU A 41 -0.58 0.90 2.48
C LEU A 41 -0.81 -0.12 3.60
N SER A 42 0.26 -0.71 4.15
CA SER A 42 0.14 -1.61 5.31
C SER A 42 -0.31 -0.85 6.54
N GLU A 43 0.31 0.29 6.86
CA GLU A 43 -0.07 1.12 8.01
C GLU A 43 -1.53 1.58 7.93
N LEU A 44 -1.98 2.02 6.74
CA LEU A 44 -3.38 2.42 6.52
C LEU A 44 -4.34 1.23 6.66
N LYS A 45 -3.93 0.03 6.24
CA LYS A 45 -4.71 -1.19 6.43
C LYS A 45 -4.80 -1.54 7.91
N ASP A 46 -3.69 -1.47 8.62
CA ASP A 46 -3.60 -1.85 10.04
C ASP A 46 -4.34 -0.84 10.93
N ALA A 47 -4.36 0.44 10.53
CA ALA A 47 -5.24 1.47 11.09
C ALA A 47 -6.74 1.27 10.73
N GLY A 48 -7.07 0.28 9.88
CA GLY A 48 -8.43 -0.03 9.46
C GLY A 48 -9.07 1.05 8.57
N VAL A 49 -8.24 1.85 7.89
CA VAL A 49 -8.67 2.90 6.95
C VAL A 49 -8.94 2.30 5.56
N ILE A 50 -8.12 1.35 5.14
CA ILE A 50 -8.28 0.61 3.88
C ILE A 50 -8.30 -0.90 4.12
N GLU A 51 -8.80 -1.64 3.15
CA GLU A 51 -8.79 -3.11 3.15
C GLU A 51 -8.49 -3.67 1.75
N VAL A 52 -8.09 -4.94 1.69
CA VAL A 52 -7.91 -5.65 0.41
C VAL A 52 -9.26 -6.22 -0.01
N SER A 53 -9.82 -5.67 -1.09
CA SER A 53 -11.11 -6.09 -1.65
C SER A 53 -11.02 -7.36 -2.49
N SER A 54 -9.93 -7.54 -3.22
CA SER A 54 -9.71 -8.68 -4.11
C SER A 54 -8.24 -8.76 -4.49
N TYR A 55 -7.87 -9.85 -5.15
CA TYR A 55 -6.61 -9.98 -5.86
C TYR A 55 -6.90 -9.95 -7.35
N VAL A 56 -6.11 -9.18 -8.10
CA VAL A 56 -6.16 -9.16 -9.56
C VAL A 56 -5.09 -10.13 -10.05
N GLU A 57 -5.53 -11.26 -10.61
CA GLU A 57 -4.68 -12.21 -11.30
C GLU A 57 -4.67 -11.87 -12.81
N GLU A 58 -3.99 -10.79 -13.18
CA GLU A 58 -3.72 -10.51 -14.60
C GLU A 58 -2.31 -11.01 -14.95
N GLY A 59 -2.23 -12.17 -15.61
CA GLY A 59 -1.00 -12.71 -16.21
C GLY A 59 -0.18 -13.66 -15.34
N ARG A 60 1.08 -13.93 -15.73
CA ARG A 60 2.04 -14.81 -15.02
C ARG A 60 2.84 -14.06 -13.94
N GLY A 61 2.24 -13.04 -13.32
CA GLY A 61 2.89 -12.19 -12.32
C GLY A 61 2.46 -12.51 -10.89
N ALA A 62 3.06 -11.84 -9.90
CA ALA A 62 2.53 -11.86 -8.54
C ALA A 62 1.12 -11.24 -8.53
N PRO A 63 0.14 -11.87 -7.85
CA PRO A 63 -1.21 -11.33 -7.76
C PRO A 63 -1.20 -9.94 -7.12
N GLU A 64 -1.86 -8.97 -7.76
CA GLU A 64 -1.90 -7.60 -7.26
C GLU A 64 -3.07 -7.41 -6.29
N LYS A 65 -2.81 -6.77 -5.14
CA LYS A 65 -3.85 -6.43 -4.17
C LYS A 65 -4.68 -5.27 -4.67
N LYS A 66 -6.00 -5.45 -4.75
CA LYS A 66 -6.96 -4.36 -4.99
C LYS A 66 -7.41 -3.77 -3.66
N TRP A 67 -7.02 -2.53 -3.40
CA TRP A 67 -7.35 -1.82 -2.17
C TRP A 67 -8.68 -1.07 -2.29
N LYS A 68 -9.45 -1.00 -1.20
CA LYS A 68 -10.64 -0.15 -1.07
C LYS A 68 -10.65 0.59 0.27
N LEU A 69 -11.36 1.71 0.33
CA LEU A 69 -11.63 2.39 1.60
C LEU A 69 -12.53 1.52 2.46
N ALA A 70 -12.15 1.33 3.72
CA ALA A 70 -12.91 0.56 4.72
C ALA A 70 -13.75 1.47 5.63
N ARG A 71 -13.55 2.80 5.56
CA ARG A 71 -14.21 3.79 6.39
C ARG A 71 -14.77 4.92 5.53
N GLU A 72 -15.94 5.42 5.92
CA GLU A 72 -16.56 6.59 5.30
C GLU A 72 -16.04 7.91 5.90
N LYS A 73 -15.62 7.89 7.17
CA LYS A 73 -15.11 9.07 7.89
C LYS A 73 -13.94 8.69 8.81
N ILE A 74 -12.94 9.58 8.87
CA ILE A 74 -11.85 9.53 9.84
C ILE A 74 -11.95 10.79 10.70
N GLU A 75 -12.06 10.63 12.01
CA GLU A 75 -11.92 11.71 12.98
C GLU A 75 -10.62 11.52 13.73
N ILE A 76 -9.77 12.55 13.74
CA ILE A 76 -8.44 12.51 14.35
C ILE A 76 -8.41 13.61 15.40
N ASP A 77 -8.28 13.22 16.66
CA ASP A 77 -7.89 14.14 17.72
C ASP A 77 -6.35 14.18 17.77
N LEU A 78 -5.79 15.33 17.41
CA LEU A 78 -4.34 15.50 17.25
C LEU A 78 -3.63 15.81 18.57
N VAL A 79 -4.36 16.27 19.58
CA VAL A 79 -3.78 16.77 20.83
C VAL A 79 -4.23 15.95 22.03
N GLY A 80 -5.32 15.20 21.90
CA GLY A 80 -5.99 14.59 23.04
C GLY A 80 -6.55 15.66 23.97
N SER A 81 -7.62 15.34 24.68
CA SER A 81 -8.05 16.14 25.82
C SER A 81 -6.94 16.03 26.88
N GLY A 82 -6.01 16.98 26.88
CA GLY A 82 -4.92 17.02 27.84
C GLY A 82 -5.46 17.17 29.26
N GLU A 83 -5.51 16.07 30.00
CA GLU A 83 -5.55 16.00 31.46
C GLU A 83 -4.26 15.39 31.99
#